data_AF-A0A1U7MSW4-F1
#
_entry.id   AF-A0A1U7MSW4-F1
#
_cell.length_a   1.000
_cell.length_b   1.000
_cell.length_c   1.000
_cell.angle_alpha   90.00
_cell.angle_beta   90.00
_cell.angle_gamma   90.00
#
_symmetry.space_group_name_H-M   'P 1'
#
loop_
_entity.id
_entity.type
_entity.pdbx_description
1 polymer ?
#
loop_
_entity_poly.entity_id
_entity_poly.type
_entity_poly.pdbx_seq_one_letter_code
_entity_poly.pdbx_strand_id
1 'polypeptide(L)'
;MDHVPAGARPRSLAAAWTLALTLGLLALAATLLGNQLIVTRFADAVRPDDLLFELLPYVRPARWLTLATLVVGFGAFLGDLVRSGRTALLPAVGAVFAVMYLLRAGIMVLTPLAPAQGEGPFLFSPQQYGMFPSGHVAALTLLAMLTPADRPRLRTLQRVLVAVMAAALVLAHGHYSIDVVGGLLLAFFVVRAWGSGPVLGPVARVTGPGTVAHRRLGTGRAPDGCDGP
;
A
#
# COMPACT_ATOMS: atom_id res chain seq x y z
N MET A 1 27.51 2.90 -8.09
CA MET A 1 26.09 3.01 -7.69
C MET A 1 25.98 4.26 -6.84
N ASP A 2 25.61 5.35 -7.48
CA ASP A 2 25.72 6.68 -6.92
C ASP A 2 24.68 6.89 -5.81
N HIS A 3 25.12 7.43 -4.69
CA HIS A 3 24.25 7.83 -3.60
C HIS A 3 23.29 8.91 -4.11
N VAL A 4 22.01 8.57 -4.27
CA VAL A 4 20.96 9.57 -4.44
C VAL A 4 20.91 10.38 -3.13
N PRO A 5 21.24 11.68 -3.15
CA PRO A 5 21.25 12.48 -1.92
C PRO A 5 19.86 12.48 -1.30
N ALA A 6 19.81 12.16 -0.01
CA ALA A 6 18.59 12.26 0.78
C ALA A 6 18.15 13.72 0.79
N GLY A 7 17.03 14.02 0.12
CA GLY A 7 16.45 15.36 0.05
C GLY A 7 16.36 15.99 -1.34
N ALA A 8 16.58 15.25 -2.42
CA ALA A 8 16.33 15.78 -3.77
C ALA A 8 14.85 16.19 -3.93
N ARG A 9 14.59 17.50 -3.93
CA ARG A 9 13.26 18.05 -4.23
C ARG A 9 12.89 17.72 -5.68
N PRO A 10 11.59 17.54 -6.00
CA PRO A 10 11.18 17.42 -7.40
C PRO A 10 11.65 18.64 -8.18
N ARG A 11 12.09 18.41 -9.43
CA ARG A 11 12.56 19.50 -10.31
C ARG A 11 11.49 20.56 -10.55
N SER A 12 10.23 20.14 -10.58
CA SER A 12 9.05 21.00 -10.66
C SER A 12 7.91 20.36 -9.87
N LEU A 13 7.37 21.09 -8.90
CA LEU A 13 6.22 20.62 -8.11
C LEU A 13 4.97 20.43 -8.98
N ALA A 14 4.80 21.27 -10.01
CA ALA A 14 3.71 21.13 -10.97
C ALA A 14 3.83 19.82 -11.75
N ALA A 15 5.02 19.51 -12.29
CA ALA A 15 5.24 18.25 -13.01
C ALA A 15 5.01 17.02 -12.12
N ALA A 16 5.44 17.09 -10.85
CA ALA A 16 5.20 16.03 -9.88
C ALA A 16 3.70 15.79 -9.65
N TRP A 17 2.92 16.86 -9.46
CA TRP A 17 1.46 16.75 -9.31
C TRP A 17 0.77 16.25 -10.57
N THR A 18 1.12 16.78 -11.74
CA THR A 18 0.55 16.31 -13.02
C THR A 18 0.75 14.82 -13.20
N LEU A 19 1.97 14.32 -12.94
CA LEU A 19 2.26 12.89 -13.04
C LEU A 19 1.48 12.07 -12.00
N ALA A 20 1.47 12.51 -10.73
CA ALA A 20 0.74 11.81 -9.67
C ALA A 20 -0.77 11.73 -9.95
N LEU A 21 -1.38 12.82 -10.41
CA LEU A 21 -2.79 12.88 -10.79
C LEU A 21 -3.08 12.00 -12.01
N THR A 22 -2.23 12.04 -13.03
CA THR A 22 -2.38 11.19 -14.22
C THR A 22 -2.33 9.71 -13.83
N LEU A 23 -1.35 9.30 -13.03
CA LEU A 23 -1.26 7.93 -12.52
C LEU A 23 -2.47 7.57 -11.67
N GLY A 24 -2.96 8.49 -10.83
CA GLY A 24 -4.15 8.28 -10.01
C GLY A 24 -5.40 8.04 -10.86
N LEU A 25 -5.61 8.84 -11.91
CA LEU A 25 -6.70 8.67 -12.87
C LEU A 25 -6.61 7.34 -13.61
N LEU A 26 -5.40 6.95 -14.06
CA LEU A 26 -5.18 5.65 -14.70
C LEU A 26 -5.47 4.49 -13.75
N ALA A 27 -5.02 4.56 -12.50
CA ALA A 27 -5.28 3.54 -11.50
C ALA A 27 -6.78 3.41 -11.18
N LEU A 28 -7.49 4.54 -11.07
CA LEU A 28 -8.94 4.56 -10.89
C LEU A 28 -9.65 3.93 -12.08
N ALA A 29 -9.33 4.36 -13.31
CA ALA A 29 -9.93 3.82 -14.52
C ALA A 29 -9.67 2.31 -14.67
N ALA A 30 -8.43 1.87 -14.45
CA ALA A 30 -8.06 0.45 -14.49
C ALA A 30 -8.82 -0.36 -13.43
N THR A 31 -8.99 0.17 -12.23
CA THR A 31 -9.76 -0.49 -11.17
C THR A 31 -11.23 -0.63 -11.53
N LEU A 32 -11.86 0.44 -12.05
CA LEU A 32 -13.27 0.43 -12.45
C LEU A 32 -13.52 -0.52 -13.62
N LEU A 33 -12.69 -0.45 -14.65
CA LEU A 33 -12.78 -1.33 -15.83
C LEU A 33 -12.49 -2.78 -15.47
N GLY A 34 -11.48 -3.04 -14.64
CA GLY A 34 -11.17 -4.39 -14.16
C GLY A 34 -12.32 -4.98 -13.35
N ASN A 35 -12.93 -4.19 -12.45
CA ASN A 35 -14.11 -4.57 -11.71
C ASN A 35 -15.29 -4.91 -12.65
N GLN A 36 -15.58 -4.05 -13.62
CA GLN A 36 -16.65 -4.27 -14.59
C GLN A 36 -16.42 -5.53 -15.44
N LEU A 37 -15.17 -5.78 -15.86
CA LEU A 37 -14.79 -6.98 -16.58
C LEU A 37 -15.05 -8.24 -15.75
N ILE A 38 -14.66 -8.24 -14.46
CA ILE A 38 -14.89 -9.36 -13.54
C ILE A 38 -16.39 -9.64 -13.40
N VAL A 39 -17.20 -8.61 -13.14
CA VAL A 39 -18.66 -8.79 -13.01
C VAL A 39 -19.30 -9.36 -14.28
N THR A 40 -18.88 -8.88 -15.45
CA THR A 40 -19.52 -9.23 -16.73
C THR A 40 -19.04 -10.56 -17.31
N ARG A 41 -17.79 -10.96 -17.04
CA ARG A 41 -17.16 -12.15 -17.66
C ARG A 41 -16.86 -13.28 -16.69
N PHE A 42 -16.85 -12.99 -15.38
CA PHE A 42 -16.48 -13.93 -14.33
C PHE A 42 -17.50 -13.89 -13.18
N ALA A 43 -18.79 -13.87 -13.51
CA ALA A 43 -19.87 -13.90 -12.52
C ALA A 43 -19.78 -15.12 -11.59
N ASP A 44 -19.35 -16.27 -12.14
CA ASP A 44 -19.17 -17.54 -11.43
C ASP A 44 -17.71 -17.76 -10.97
N ALA A 45 -17.01 -16.68 -10.62
CA ALA A 45 -15.64 -16.77 -10.12
C ALA A 45 -15.55 -17.69 -8.89
N VAL A 46 -14.43 -18.40 -8.76
CA VAL A 46 -14.22 -19.37 -7.68
C VAL A 46 -14.15 -18.65 -6.33
N ARG A 47 -14.80 -19.23 -5.32
CA ARG A 47 -14.66 -18.88 -3.90
C ARG A 47 -13.73 -19.91 -3.25
N PRO A 48 -12.43 -19.60 -3.08
CA PRO A 48 -11.53 -20.53 -2.43
C PRO A 48 -11.90 -20.70 -0.96
N ASP A 49 -11.72 -21.91 -0.42
CA ASP A 49 -11.79 -22.16 1.01
C ASP A 49 -10.64 -21.42 1.71
N ASP A 50 -10.91 -20.92 2.92
CA ASP A 50 -9.93 -20.18 3.72
C ASP A 50 -9.86 -20.74 5.13
N LEU A 51 -8.69 -21.28 5.48
CA LEU A 51 -8.44 -21.88 6.79
C LEU A 51 -8.74 -20.92 7.95
N LEU A 52 -8.48 -19.62 7.80
CA LEU A 52 -8.75 -18.67 8.87
C LEU A 52 -10.26 -18.42 9.04
N PHE A 53 -11.06 -18.54 7.98
CA PHE A 53 -12.52 -18.44 8.10
C PHE A 53 -13.14 -19.68 8.75
N GLU A 54 -12.51 -20.85 8.59
CA GLU A 54 -12.93 -22.06 9.30
C GLU A 54 -12.61 -22.00 10.80
N LEU A 55 -11.48 -21.38 11.15
CA LEU A 55 -10.99 -21.31 12.52
C LEU A 55 -11.52 -20.12 13.33
N LEU A 56 -11.81 -18.99 12.67
CA LEU A 56 -12.21 -17.75 13.32
C LEU A 56 -13.69 -17.44 13.09
N PRO A 57 -14.41 -16.93 14.11
CA PRO A 57 -15.79 -16.55 13.94
C PRO A 57 -15.92 -15.24 13.16
N TYR A 58 -17.04 -15.09 12.44
CA TYR A 58 -17.41 -13.81 11.84
C TYR A 58 -17.78 -12.77 12.91
N VAL A 59 -17.12 -11.62 12.89
CA VAL A 59 -17.32 -10.50 13.82
C VAL A 59 -17.77 -9.27 13.05
N ARG A 60 -19.09 -9.04 12.95
CA ARG A 60 -19.68 -7.90 12.22
C ARG A 60 -19.07 -6.54 12.59
N PRO A 61 -18.82 -6.19 13.87
CA PRO A 61 -18.20 -4.92 14.24
C PRO A 61 -16.79 -4.71 13.66
N ALA A 62 -16.07 -5.77 13.30
CA ALA A 62 -14.73 -5.66 12.71
C ALA A 62 -14.74 -4.89 11.38
N ARG A 63 -15.89 -4.82 10.68
CA ARG A 63 -16.08 -3.97 9.49
C ARG A 63 -15.91 -2.48 9.77
N TRP A 64 -16.26 -2.00 10.96
CA TRP A 64 -16.05 -0.61 11.34
C TRP A 64 -14.61 -0.36 11.73
N LEU A 65 -13.95 -1.39 12.29
CA LEU A 65 -12.55 -1.32 12.65
C LEU A 65 -11.66 -1.14 11.41
N THR A 66 -11.99 -1.75 10.28
CA THR A 66 -11.23 -1.53 9.02
C THR A 66 -11.31 -0.06 8.59
N LEU A 67 -12.51 0.53 8.57
CA LEU A 67 -12.71 1.94 8.24
C LEU A 67 -11.99 2.87 9.22
N ALA A 68 -12.16 2.64 10.53
CA ALA A 68 -11.51 3.43 11.56
C ALA A 68 -9.98 3.39 11.41
N THR A 69 -9.43 2.20 11.14
CA THR A 69 -7.99 2.00 10.98
C THR A 69 -7.46 2.74 9.74
N LEU A 70 -8.19 2.73 8.61
CA LEU A 70 -7.85 3.56 7.44
C LEU A 70 -7.84 5.05 7.78
N VAL A 71 -8.92 5.55 8.39
CA VAL A 71 -9.07 6.98 8.72
C VAL A 71 -7.95 7.42 9.67
N VAL A 72 -7.67 6.65 10.72
CA VAL A 72 -6.59 6.95 11.67
C VAL A 72 -5.22 6.87 10.98
N GLY A 73 -4.97 5.86 10.16
CA GLY A 73 -3.69 5.68 9.47
C GLY A 73 -3.38 6.84 8.52
N PHE A 74 -4.31 7.15 7.61
CA PHE A 74 -4.17 8.27 6.67
C PHE A 74 -4.14 9.62 7.41
N GLY A 75 -5.04 9.82 8.39
CA GLY A 75 -5.10 11.06 9.16
C GLY A 75 -3.82 11.33 9.95
N ALA A 76 -3.25 10.31 10.60
CA ALA A 76 -1.99 10.44 11.32
C ALA A 76 -0.82 10.74 10.39
N PHE A 77 -0.76 10.08 9.23
CA PHE A 77 0.31 10.29 8.24
C PHE A 77 0.23 11.69 7.60
N LEU A 78 -0.95 12.09 7.11
CA LEU A 78 -1.16 13.41 6.51
C LEU A 78 -0.98 14.53 7.55
N GLY A 79 -1.50 14.34 8.76
CA GLY A 79 -1.32 15.27 9.86
C GLY A 79 0.16 15.47 10.21
N ASP A 80 0.98 14.43 10.16
CA ASP A 80 2.43 14.54 10.34
C ASP A 80 3.09 15.31 9.19
N LEU A 81 2.74 15.03 7.92
CA LEU A 81 3.28 15.76 6.77
C LEU A 81 2.98 17.25 6.83
N VAL A 82 1.76 17.63 7.22
CA VAL A 82 1.36 19.04 7.38
C VAL A 82 2.11 19.68 8.54
N ARG A 83 2.10 19.06 9.73
CA ARG A 83 2.76 19.62 10.93
C ARG A 83 4.27 19.74 10.80
N SER A 84 4.89 18.87 10.00
CA SER A 84 6.34 18.88 9.76
C SER A 84 6.78 19.74 8.57
N GLY A 85 5.85 20.40 7.87
CA GLY A 85 6.15 21.19 6.67
C GLY A 85 6.64 20.35 5.49
N ARG A 86 6.35 19.04 5.47
CA ARG A 86 6.79 18.08 4.44
C ARG A 86 5.72 17.85 3.36
N THR A 87 4.79 18.78 3.18
CA THR A 87 3.69 18.67 2.19
C THR A 87 4.18 18.59 0.74
N ALA A 88 5.40 19.06 0.45
CA ALA A 88 6.04 18.88 -0.85
C ALA A 88 6.26 17.40 -1.24
N LEU A 89 6.15 16.45 -0.29
CA LEU A 89 6.23 15.01 -0.56
C LEU A 89 4.91 14.39 -1.03
N LEU A 90 3.78 15.10 -0.93
CA LEU A 90 2.46 14.59 -1.26
C LEU A 90 2.34 14.03 -2.70
N PRO A 91 2.89 14.67 -3.75
CA PRO A 91 2.83 14.09 -5.10
C PRO A 91 3.54 12.75 -5.19
N ALA A 92 4.71 12.61 -4.55
CA ALA A 92 5.47 11.37 -4.56
C ALA A 92 4.71 10.26 -3.83
N VAL A 93 4.15 10.56 -2.66
CA VAL A 93 3.31 9.62 -1.92
C VAL A 93 2.10 9.22 -2.78
N GLY A 94 1.39 10.19 -3.36
CA GLY A 94 0.24 9.93 -4.23
C GLY A 94 0.59 9.04 -5.42
N ALA A 95 1.72 9.27 -6.06
CA ALA A 95 2.20 8.46 -7.19
C ALA A 95 2.53 7.01 -6.77
N VAL A 96 3.14 6.80 -5.59
CA VAL A 96 3.38 5.46 -5.04
C VAL A 96 2.06 4.71 -4.81
N PHE A 97 1.06 5.38 -4.23
CA PHE A 97 -0.28 4.80 -4.06
C PHE A 97 -0.94 4.48 -5.40
N ALA A 98 -0.85 5.38 -6.37
CA ALA A 98 -1.41 5.18 -7.71
C ALA A 98 -0.78 3.97 -8.41
N VAL A 99 0.55 3.82 -8.35
CA VAL A 99 1.24 2.64 -8.91
C VAL A 99 0.80 1.35 -8.20
N MET A 100 0.67 1.37 -6.87
CA MET A 100 0.16 0.21 -6.13
C MET A 100 -1.25 -0.18 -6.61
N TYR A 101 -2.17 0.78 -6.74
CA TYR A 101 -3.52 0.50 -7.22
C TYR A 101 -3.58 0.07 -8.68
N LEU A 102 -2.69 0.59 -9.54
CA LEU A 102 -2.59 0.16 -10.94
C LEU A 102 -2.13 -1.30 -11.05
N LEU A 103 -1.08 -1.66 -10.30
CA LEU A 103 -0.61 -3.05 -10.24
C LEU A 103 -1.67 -3.96 -9.62
N ARG A 104 -2.36 -3.51 -8.56
CA ARG A 104 -3.48 -4.22 -7.95
C ARG A 104 -4.57 -4.49 -8.98
N ALA A 105 -5.00 -3.49 -9.75
CA ALA A 105 -6.02 -3.64 -10.77
C ALA A 105 -5.62 -4.67 -11.84
N GLY A 106 -4.35 -4.66 -12.28
CA GLY A 106 -3.82 -5.67 -13.18
C GLY A 106 -3.89 -7.09 -12.59
N ILE A 107 -3.46 -7.26 -11.34
CA ILE A 107 -3.52 -8.55 -10.65
C ILE A 107 -4.97 -9.03 -10.48
N MET A 108 -5.90 -8.16 -10.06
CA MET A 108 -7.32 -8.50 -9.90
C MET A 108 -7.93 -9.10 -11.17
N VAL A 109 -7.61 -8.52 -12.34
CA VAL A 109 -8.09 -9.02 -13.63
C VAL A 109 -7.47 -10.38 -13.96
N LEU A 110 -6.20 -10.60 -13.60
CA LEU A 110 -5.51 -11.88 -13.81
C LEU A 110 -5.95 -12.96 -12.81
N THR A 111 -6.50 -12.57 -11.66
CA THR A 111 -6.95 -13.47 -10.60
C THR A 111 -8.38 -13.13 -10.17
N PRO A 112 -9.39 -13.37 -11.03
CA PRO A 112 -10.78 -13.09 -10.69
C PRO A 112 -11.25 -14.07 -9.61
N LEU A 113 -11.20 -13.63 -8.35
CA LEU A 113 -11.78 -14.34 -7.21
C LEU A 113 -13.14 -13.74 -6.86
N ALA A 114 -14.11 -14.61 -6.55
CA ALA A 114 -15.40 -14.15 -6.06
C ALA A 114 -15.24 -13.49 -4.67
N PRO A 115 -16.14 -12.57 -4.30
CA PRO A 115 -16.10 -11.91 -3.00
C PRO A 115 -16.00 -12.91 -1.84
N ALA A 116 -15.16 -12.60 -0.84
CA ALA A 116 -15.00 -13.42 0.36
C ALA A 116 -16.27 -13.51 1.22
N GLN A 117 -17.16 -12.54 1.06
CA GLN A 117 -18.45 -12.50 1.72
C GLN A 117 -19.50 -13.07 0.76
N GLY A 118 -20.47 -13.81 1.33
CA GLY A 118 -21.72 -14.11 0.62
C GLY A 118 -22.53 -12.85 0.28
N GLU A 119 -23.76 -13.02 -0.22
CA GLU A 119 -24.66 -11.91 -0.54
C GLU A 119 -25.05 -11.12 0.72
N GLY A 120 -24.27 -10.09 1.05
CA GLY A 120 -24.54 -9.21 2.17
C GLY A 120 -23.95 -7.82 1.90
N PRO A 121 -24.67 -6.73 2.21
CA PRO A 121 -24.21 -5.38 1.88
C PRO A 121 -22.95 -5.06 2.67
N PHE A 122 -21.82 -4.85 1.98
CA PHE A 122 -20.71 -4.09 2.56
C PHE A 122 -21.13 -2.63 2.72
N LEU A 123 -20.45 -1.86 3.59
CA LEU A 123 -20.82 -0.45 3.81
C LEU A 123 -20.61 0.41 2.55
N PHE A 124 -19.87 -0.12 1.57
CA PHE A 124 -19.61 0.51 0.29
C PHE A 124 -20.38 -0.26 -0.80
N SER A 125 -21.40 0.39 -1.37
CA SER A 125 -21.98 0.03 -2.66
C SER A 125 -21.46 1.04 -3.68
N PRO A 126 -20.83 0.62 -4.80
CA PRO A 126 -20.89 -0.71 -5.41
C PRO A 126 -19.89 -1.71 -4.80
N GLN A 127 -20.31 -2.98 -4.74
CA GLN A 127 -19.49 -4.11 -4.30
C GLN A 127 -18.24 -4.22 -5.19
N GLN A 128 -17.06 -4.32 -4.55
CA GLN A 128 -15.80 -4.54 -5.26
C GLN A 128 -15.65 -6.02 -5.57
N TYR A 129 -15.49 -6.34 -6.85
CA TYR A 129 -15.21 -7.65 -7.42
C TYR A 129 -13.73 -7.70 -7.80
N GLY A 130 -13.02 -8.74 -7.34
CA GLY A 130 -11.56 -8.81 -7.35
C GLY A 130 -10.96 -8.48 -5.98
N MET A 131 -10.86 -9.52 -5.14
CA MET A 131 -10.41 -9.40 -3.76
C MET A 131 -8.89 -9.44 -3.62
N PHE A 132 -8.21 -10.20 -4.48
CA PHE A 132 -6.76 -10.36 -4.46
C PHE A 132 -6.05 -9.32 -5.33
N PRO A 133 -5.01 -8.64 -4.82
CA PRO A 133 -4.62 -8.51 -3.41
C PRO A 133 -5.46 -7.46 -2.66
N SER A 134 -5.41 -7.44 -1.32
CA SER A 134 -6.16 -6.46 -0.51
C SER A 134 -5.59 -5.04 -0.62
N GLY A 135 -6.40 -4.12 -1.13
CA GLY A 135 -6.03 -2.70 -1.25
C GLY A 135 -5.92 -1.99 0.10
N HIS A 136 -6.75 -2.35 1.07
CA HIS A 136 -6.74 -1.81 2.43
C HIS A 136 -5.42 -2.13 3.16
N VAL A 137 -5.02 -3.41 3.11
CA VAL A 137 -3.77 -3.87 3.72
C VAL A 137 -2.57 -3.26 2.99
N ALA A 138 -2.58 -3.25 1.65
CA ALA A 138 -1.51 -2.63 0.87
C ALA A 138 -1.36 -1.13 1.20
N ALA A 139 -2.48 -0.40 1.29
CA ALA A 139 -2.48 1.02 1.61
C ALA A 139 -1.85 1.33 2.97
N LEU A 140 -2.26 0.64 4.04
CA LEU A 140 -1.66 0.87 5.36
C LEU A 140 -0.21 0.39 5.43
N THR A 141 0.13 -0.66 4.69
CA THR A 141 1.52 -1.14 4.60
C THR A 141 2.40 -0.09 3.92
N LEU A 142 1.91 0.56 2.85
CA LEU A 142 2.58 1.71 2.25
C LEU A 142 2.77 2.84 3.27
N LEU A 143 1.74 3.21 4.06
CA LEU A 143 1.89 4.23 5.09
C LEU A 143 2.98 3.86 6.11
N ALA A 144 2.99 2.61 6.57
CA ALA A 144 4.00 2.11 7.52
C ALA A 144 5.43 2.13 6.94
N MET A 145 5.58 1.85 5.65
CA MET A 145 6.88 1.84 4.95
C MET A 145 7.36 3.23 4.55
N LEU A 146 6.45 4.13 4.15
CA LEU A 146 6.74 5.51 3.77
C LEU A 146 6.91 6.43 4.98
N THR A 147 6.47 6.00 6.16
CA THR A 147 6.70 6.73 7.42
C THR A 147 8.21 6.84 7.69
N PRO A 148 8.75 8.07 7.79
CA PRO A 148 10.18 8.28 8.00
C PRO A 148 10.74 7.64 9.27
N ALA A 149 12.00 7.18 9.22
CA ALA A 149 12.65 6.51 10.34
C ALA A 149 12.90 7.41 11.56
N ASP A 150 12.98 8.73 11.37
CA ASP A 150 13.05 9.73 12.45
C ASP A 150 11.73 9.89 13.20
N ARG A 151 10.65 9.20 12.78
CA ARG A 151 9.32 9.21 13.41
C ARG A 151 8.95 7.84 14.00
N PRO A 152 9.71 7.32 14.99
CA PRO A 152 9.54 5.94 15.47
C PRO A 152 8.13 5.68 16.04
N ARG A 153 7.55 6.64 16.76
CA ARG A 153 6.19 6.51 17.32
C ARG A 153 5.13 6.37 16.23
N LEU A 154 5.17 7.22 15.20
CA LEU A 154 4.25 7.15 14.07
C LEU A 154 4.45 5.85 13.30
N ARG A 155 5.69 5.40 13.12
CA ARG A 155 5.99 4.14 12.43
C ARG A 155 5.46 2.93 13.19
N THR A 156 5.61 2.91 14.51
CA THR A 156 5.01 1.88 15.37
C THR A 156 3.49 1.91 15.28
N LEU A 157 2.87 3.09 15.35
CA LEU A 157 1.43 3.24 15.16
C LEU A 157 0.98 2.63 13.83
N GLN A 158 1.61 3.01 12.70
CA GLN A 158 1.24 2.48 11.38
C GLN A 158 1.38 0.97 11.27
N ARG A 159 2.43 0.39 11.87
CA ARG A 159 2.61 -1.08 11.90
C ARG A 159 1.53 -1.78 12.71
N VAL A 160 1.16 -1.22 13.86
CA VAL A 160 0.04 -1.72 14.67
C VAL A 160 -1.26 -1.63 13.86
N LEU A 161 -1.50 -0.52 13.17
CA LEU A 161 -2.68 -0.36 12.30
C LEU A 161 -2.70 -1.38 11.16
N VAL A 162 -1.55 -1.75 10.57
CA VAL A 162 -1.49 -2.84 9.57
C VAL A 162 -1.94 -4.17 10.19
N ALA A 163 -1.43 -4.53 11.37
CA ALA A 163 -1.83 -5.76 12.06
C ALA A 163 -3.32 -5.77 12.43
N VAL A 164 -3.82 -4.64 12.94
CA VAL A 164 -5.25 -4.44 13.27
C VAL A 164 -6.11 -4.56 12.01
N MET A 165 -5.70 -3.95 10.88
CA MET A 165 -6.40 -4.06 9.60
C MET A 165 -6.48 -5.51 9.11
N ALA A 166 -5.35 -6.23 9.14
CA ALA A 166 -5.30 -7.62 8.72
C ALA A 166 -6.25 -8.49 9.56
N ALA A 167 -6.19 -8.37 10.88
CA ALA A 167 -7.08 -9.08 11.80
C ALA A 167 -8.56 -8.69 11.59
N ALA A 168 -8.85 -7.40 11.47
CA ALA A 168 -10.21 -6.91 11.27
C ALA A 168 -10.82 -7.39 9.97
N LEU A 169 -10.04 -7.46 8.88
CA LEU A 169 -10.51 -7.97 7.60
C LEU A 169 -10.82 -9.46 7.64
N VAL A 170 -9.93 -10.26 8.25
CA VAL A 170 -10.15 -11.70 8.39
C VAL A 170 -11.37 -11.97 9.27
N LEU A 171 -11.49 -11.32 10.43
CA LEU A 171 -12.64 -11.46 11.33
C LEU A 171 -13.96 -10.95 10.71
N ALA A 172 -13.90 -9.93 9.85
CA ALA A 172 -15.06 -9.45 9.10
C ALA A 172 -15.38 -10.34 7.88
N HIS A 173 -14.64 -11.43 7.67
CA HIS A 173 -14.66 -12.26 6.47
C HIS A 173 -14.61 -11.40 5.18
N GLY A 174 -13.97 -10.23 5.28
CA GLY A 174 -13.97 -9.20 4.25
C GLY A 174 -12.87 -9.35 3.22
N HIS A 175 -11.90 -10.22 3.48
CA HIS A 175 -10.85 -10.59 2.56
C HIS A 175 -10.36 -11.99 2.94
N TYR A 176 -10.04 -12.79 1.93
CA TYR A 176 -9.33 -14.04 2.16
C TYR A 176 -7.95 -13.71 2.76
N SER A 177 -7.41 -14.63 3.55
CA SER A 177 -6.06 -14.56 4.11
C SER A 177 -5.00 -14.36 3.02
N ILE A 178 -5.18 -14.97 1.84
CA ILE A 178 -4.31 -14.76 0.68
C ILE A 178 -4.34 -13.32 0.18
N ASP A 179 -5.48 -12.63 0.23
CA ASP A 179 -5.58 -11.22 -0.15
C ASP A 179 -4.77 -10.33 0.78
N VAL A 180 -4.80 -10.63 2.09
CA VAL A 180 -4.05 -9.91 3.12
C VAL A 180 -2.55 -10.05 2.86
N VAL A 181 -2.06 -11.27 2.66
CA VAL A 181 -0.66 -11.55 2.33
C VAL A 181 -0.26 -10.88 1.01
N GLY A 182 -1.10 -11.00 -0.03
CA GLY A 182 -0.88 -10.35 -1.31
C GLY A 182 -0.79 -8.82 -1.18
N GLY A 183 -1.61 -8.20 -0.32
CA GLY A 183 -1.56 -6.77 -0.04
C GLY A 183 -0.25 -6.32 0.61
N LEU A 184 0.23 -7.09 1.60
CA LEU A 184 1.53 -6.86 2.24
C LEU A 184 2.67 -6.94 1.21
N LEU A 185 2.69 -8.01 0.41
CA LEU A 185 3.72 -8.26 -0.59
C LEU A 185 3.70 -7.22 -1.72
N LEU A 186 2.51 -6.82 -2.19
CA LEU A 186 2.38 -5.80 -3.23
C LEU A 186 2.93 -4.46 -2.74
N ALA A 187 2.57 -4.02 -1.54
CA ALA A 187 3.09 -2.77 -0.98
C ALA A 187 4.62 -2.82 -0.81
N PHE A 188 5.14 -3.93 -0.31
CA PHE A 188 6.59 -4.15 -0.20
C PHE A 188 7.29 -4.05 -1.56
N PHE A 189 6.77 -4.75 -2.58
CA PHE A 189 7.30 -4.72 -3.94
C PHE A 189 7.30 -3.30 -4.50
N VAL A 190 6.18 -2.57 -4.39
CA VAL A 190 6.05 -1.21 -4.90
C VAL A 190 7.10 -0.30 -4.26
N VAL A 191 7.24 -0.31 -2.94
CA VAL A 191 8.21 0.55 -2.23
C VAL A 191 9.64 0.20 -2.62
N ARG A 192 9.96 -1.10 -2.73
CA ARG A 192 11.29 -1.55 -3.13
C ARG A 192 11.61 -1.16 -4.58
N ALA A 193 10.69 -1.39 -5.49
CA ALA A 193 10.81 -1.03 -6.90
C ALA A 193 10.89 0.49 -7.09
N TRP A 194 10.18 1.28 -6.27
CA TRP A 194 10.23 2.73 -6.30
C TRP A 194 11.61 3.29 -5.92
N GLY A 195 12.20 2.76 -4.84
CA GLY A 195 13.48 3.25 -4.32
C GLY A 195 14.73 2.76 -5.07
N SER A 196 14.62 1.75 -5.94
CA SER A 196 15.79 1.07 -6.51
C SER A 196 15.60 0.39 -7.86
N GLY A 197 14.38 0.36 -8.39
CA GLY A 197 14.07 -0.36 -9.61
C GLY A 197 14.30 0.49 -10.86
N PRO A 198 14.78 -0.13 -11.97
CA PRO A 198 14.94 0.57 -13.24
C PRO A 198 13.59 1.04 -13.82
N VAL A 199 12.50 0.35 -13.48
CA VAL A 199 11.15 0.61 -14.03
C VAL A 199 10.50 1.84 -13.40
N LEU A 200 10.52 1.97 -12.08
CA LEU A 200 9.86 3.08 -11.37
C LEU A 200 10.81 4.25 -11.07
N GLY A 201 12.11 4.07 -11.26
CA GLY A 201 13.12 5.12 -11.11
C GLY A 201 12.83 6.40 -11.90
N PRO A 202 12.42 6.36 -13.19
CA PRO A 202 12.03 7.55 -13.93
C PRO A 202 10.88 8.32 -13.27
N VAL A 203 9.85 7.63 -12.79
CA VAL A 203 8.70 8.25 -12.09
C VAL A 203 9.16 8.89 -10.80
N ALA A 204 9.95 8.16 -9.99
CA ALA A 204 10.51 8.67 -8.74
C ALA A 204 11.39 9.92 -8.93
N ARG A 205 12.13 10.02 -10.04
CA ARG A 205 12.93 11.21 -10.37
C ARG A 205 12.08 12.45 -10.64
N VAL A 206 10.87 12.29 -11.18
CA VAL A 206 9.96 13.40 -11.48
C VAL A 206 9.22 13.84 -10.22
N THR A 207 8.66 12.90 -9.46
CA THR A 207 7.85 13.19 -8.28
C THR A 207 8.66 13.46 -7.01
N GLY A 208 9.93 13.03 -7.00
CA GLY A 208 10.81 13.02 -5.84
C GLY A 208 10.90 11.62 -5.21
N PRO A 209 11.99 11.35 -4.47
CA PRO A 209 12.16 10.12 -3.71
C PRO A 209 11.17 10.16 -2.55
N GLY A 210 9.93 9.74 -2.77
CA GLY A 210 8.95 9.47 -1.71
C GLY A 210 9.68 8.68 -0.63
N THR A 211 9.79 9.23 0.57
CA THR A 211 10.89 8.97 1.52
C THR A 211 11.08 7.50 1.87
N VAL A 212 11.83 6.78 1.04
CA VAL A 212 12.45 5.49 1.33
C VAL A 212 13.93 5.78 1.56
N ALA A 213 14.22 6.46 2.66
CA ALA A 213 15.57 6.47 3.19
C ALA A 213 15.83 5.08 3.78
N HIS A 214 16.11 4.10 2.94
CA HIS A 214 16.87 2.95 3.37
C HIS A 214 18.27 3.47 3.71
N ARG A 215 18.41 4.00 4.93
CA ARG A 215 19.68 3.99 5.64
C ARG A 215 20.13 2.53 5.55
N ARG A 216 21.16 2.26 4.73
CA ARG A 216 21.75 0.93 4.59
C ARG A 216 21.85 0.36 6.00
N LEU A 217 21.20 -0.78 6.25
CA LEU A 217 21.55 -1.60 7.41
C LEU A 217 23.06 -1.73 7.31
N GLY A 218 23.76 -1.19 8.31
CA GLY A 218 25.19 -1.01 8.26
C GLY A 218 25.82 -2.31 7.79
N THR A 219 26.40 -2.28 6.60
CA THR A 219 27.56 -3.12 6.33
C THR A 219 28.52 -2.72 7.42
N GLY A 220 28.62 -3.57 8.45
CA GLY A 220 29.49 -3.34 9.58
C GLY A 220 30.81 -2.88 9.02
N ARG A 221 31.19 -1.65 9.37
CA ARG A 221 32.57 -1.21 9.23
C ARG A 221 33.32 -2.29 10.00
N ALA A 222 34.09 -3.11 9.28
CA ALA A 222 35.00 -4.04 9.92
C ALA A 222 35.78 -3.21 10.95
N PRO A 223 35.92 -3.68 12.20
CA PRO A 223 36.78 -2.99 13.15
C PRO A 223 38.14 -2.85 12.46
N ASP A 224 38.55 -1.61 12.22
CA ASP A 224 39.86 -1.30 11.70
C ASP A 224 40.85 -2.01 12.64
N GLY A 225 41.48 -3.06 12.11
CA GLY A 225 42.35 -3.94 12.85
C GLY A 225 43.42 -3.10 13.51
N CYS A 226 43.64 -3.37 14.80
CA CYS A 226 44.71 -2.78 15.57
C CYS A 226 46.04 -3.03 14.85
N ASP A 227 46.66 -1.96 14.36
CA ASP A 227 48.09 -1.90 14.20
C ASP A 227 48.72 -2.07 15.59
N GLY A 228 49.22 -3.28 15.85
CA GLY A 228 50.11 -3.57 16.97
C GLY A 228 51.56 -3.26 16.60
N PRO A 229 52.40 -2.91 17.60
CA PRO A 229 53.69 -2.23 17.44
C PRO A 229 54.80 -3.05 16.78
#